data_AF-A0AAW8AS42-F1
#
_entry.id   AF-A0AAW8AS42-F1
#
_cell.length_a   1.000
_cell.length_b   1.000
_cell.length_c   1.000
_cell.angle_alpha   90.00
_cell.angle_beta   90.00
_cell.angle_gamma   90.00
#
_symmetry.space_group_name_H-M   'P 1'
#
loop_
_entity.id
_entity.type
_entity.pdbx_description
1 polymer ?
#
loop_
_entity_poly.entity_id
_entity_poly.type
_entity_poly.pdbx_seq_one_letter_code
_entity_poly.pdbx_strand_id
1 'polypeptide(L)' 'GVANGNGQIDFSREITVEFDANARGPWDFKPAVRHLTVHPGELTQVMYEFKNVQDRTMAAQAIPSYAPMQAGAHFNKL' A
#
# COMPACT_ATOMS: atom_id res chain seq x y z
N GLY A 1 26.98 13.67 -5.37
CA GLY A 1 25.85 14.07 -6.22
C GLY A 1 24.64 14.12 -5.36
N VAL A 2 24.06 15.30 -5.16
CA VAL A 2 22.87 15.52 -4.33
C VAL A 2 21.63 15.16 -5.12
N ALA A 3 20.65 14.54 -4.46
CA ALA A 3 19.40 14.05 -5.02
C ALA A 3 18.60 15.17 -5.71
N ASN A 4 18.13 14.93 -6.93
CA ASN A 4 17.14 15.78 -7.58
C ASN A 4 15.78 15.59 -6.89
N GLY A 5 15.53 16.36 -5.84
CA GLY A 5 14.22 16.51 -5.22
C GLY A 5 13.35 17.45 -6.06
N ASN A 6 12.64 16.91 -7.05
CA ASN A 6 11.51 17.61 -7.64
C ASN A 6 10.25 16.95 -7.09
N GLY A 7 9.58 17.59 -6.12
CA GLY A 7 8.28 17.13 -5.57
C GLY A 7 7.11 17.27 -6.57
N GLN A 8 7.40 17.19 -7.86
CA GLN A 8 6.46 17.40 -8.95
C GLN A 8 6.04 16.04 -9.51
N ILE A 9 4.75 15.90 -9.82
CA ILE A 9 4.20 14.65 -10.35
C ILE A 9 4.67 14.45 -11.80
N ASP A 10 5.21 13.28 -12.10
CA ASP A 10 5.65 12.89 -13.44
C ASP A 10 4.55 12.11 -14.19
N PHE A 11 3.73 12.84 -14.95
CA PHE A 11 2.63 12.25 -15.74
C PHE A 11 3.09 11.45 -16.97
N SER A 12 4.39 11.46 -17.31
CA SER A 12 4.91 10.73 -18.48
C SER A 12 5.09 9.24 -18.22
N ARG A 13 5.10 8.83 -16.95
CA ARG A 13 5.29 7.45 -16.52
C ARG A 13 4.12 6.99 -15.68
N GLU A 14 3.69 5.76 -15.94
CA GLU A 14 2.68 5.07 -15.15
C GLU A 14 3.32 3.95 -14.35
N ILE A 15 2.91 3.81 -13.09
CA ILE A 15 3.28 2.72 -12.21
C ILE A 15 2.00 2.05 -11.74
N THR A 16 1.85 0.76 -12.03
CA THR A 16 0.80 -0.05 -11.43
C THR A 16 1.26 -0.57 -10.08
N VAL A 17 0.49 -0.26 -9.04
CA VAL A 17 0.65 -0.81 -7.70
C VAL A 17 -0.43 -1.87 -7.50
N GLU A 18 -0.02 -3.08 -7.15
CA GLU A 18 -0.93 -4.18 -6.80
C GLU A 18 -1.01 -4.31 -5.27
N PHE A 19 -2.23 -4.44 -4.76
CA PHE A 19 -2.51 -4.60 -3.33
C PHE A 19 -2.88 -6.05 -3.05
N ASP A 20 -1.89 -6.81 -2.61
CA ASP A 20 -2.10 -8.16 -2.09
C ASP A 20 -2.28 -8.11 -0.57
N ALA A 21 -3.38 -8.68 -0.08
CA ALA A 21 -3.69 -8.74 1.34
C ALA A 21 -4.04 -10.16 1.73
N ASN A 22 -3.33 -10.67 2.74
CA ASN A 22 -3.57 -11.98 3.30
C ASN A 22 -3.92 -11.84 4.78
N ALA A 23 -5.07 -12.38 5.19
CA ALA A 23 -5.46 -12.48 6.59
C ALA A 23 -5.31 -13.93 7.08
N ARG A 24 -4.74 -14.10 8.28
CA ARG A 24 -4.74 -15.37 9.01
C ARG A 24 -5.48 -15.19 10.33
N GLY A 25 -6.47 -16.05 10.59
CA GLY A 25 -7.35 -15.96 11.75
C GLY A 25 -8.75 -15.47 11.40
N PRO A 26 -9.60 -15.15 12.40
CA PRO A 26 -11.00 -14.78 12.21
C PRO A 26 -11.15 -13.30 11.81
N TRP A 27 -10.46 -12.91 10.76
CA TRP A 27 -10.46 -11.55 10.22
C TRP A 27 -10.96 -11.58 8.78
N ASP A 28 -11.82 -10.63 8.44
CA ASP A 28 -11.95 -10.21 7.04
C ASP A 28 -11.06 -8.98 6.86
N PHE A 29 -10.02 -9.10 6.03
CA PHE A 29 -9.09 -8.02 5.72
C PHE A 29 -8.80 -8.01 4.23
N LYS A 30 -9.13 -6.90 3.57
CA LYS A 30 -8.95 -6.74 2.13
C LYS A 30 -8.76 -5.27 1.77
N PRO A 31 -8.05 -4.96 0.68
CA PRO A 31 -8.02 -3.61 0.17
C PRO A 31 -9.36 -3.28 -0.51
N ALA A 32 -9.74 -2.01 -0.51
CA ALA A 32 -10.93 -1.54 -1.23
C ALA A 32 -10.76 -1.67 -2.76
N VAL A 33 -9.51 -1.61 -3.24
CA VAL A 33 -9.13 -1.83 -4.65
C VAL A 33 -7.94 -2.78 -4.72
N ARG A 34 -7.90 -3.66 -5.72
CA ARG A 34 -6.81 -4.65 -5.88
C ARG A 34 -5.58 -4.11 -6.60
N HIS A 35 -5.74 -3.07 -7.40
CA HIS A 35 -4.66 -2.40 -8.07
C HIS A 35 -5.01 -0.94 -8.30
N LEU A 36 -3.98 -0.11 -8.50
CA LEU A 36 -4.12 1.28 -8.89
C LEU A 36 -2.95 1.68 -9.79
N THR A 37 -3.20 2.48 -10.80
CA THR A 37 -2.16 3.12 -11.61
C THR A 37 -1.92 4.52 -11.07
N VAL A 38 -0.67 4.85 -10.80
CA VAL A 38 -0.23 6.13 -10.22
C VAL A 38 0.96 6.68 -10.99
N HIS A 39 1.26 7.96 -10.74
CA HIS A 39 2.44 8.62 -11.25
C HIS A 39 3.52 8.78 -10.18
N PRO A 40 4.82 8.71 -10.54
CA PRO A 40 5.90 9.04 -9.62
C PRO A 40 5.71 10.44 -9.00
N GLY A 41 5.78 10.51 -7.67
CA GLY A 41 5.57 11.75 -6.90
C GLY A 41 4.11 12.05 -6.55
N GLU A 42 3.15 11.26 -7.04
CA GLU A 42 1.73 11.40 -6.71
C GLU A 42 1.42 10.88 -5.30
N LEU A 43 0.73 11.68 -4.50
CA LEU A 43 0.19 11.23 -3.21
C LEU A 43 -1.16 10.56 -3.43
N THR A 44 -1.26 9.29 -3.04
CA THR A 44 -2.48 8.51 -3.18
C THR A 44 -2.92 7.97 -1.82
N GLN A 45 -4.23 8.03 -1.55
CA GLN A 45 -4.84 7.34 -0.41
C GLN A 45 -5.48 6.02 -0.84
N VAL A 46 -5.18 4.95 -0.10
CA VAL A 46 -5.73 3.61 -0.33
C VAL A 46 -6.45 3.16 0.93
N MET A 47 -7.70 2.72 0.77
CA MET A 47 -8.53 2.26 1.86
C MET A 47 -8.45 0.74 2.01
N TYR A 48 -8.45 0.28 3.26
CA TYR A 48 -8.55 -1.14 3.60
C TYR A 48 -9.78 -1.35 4.48
N GLU A 49 -10.48 -2.46 4.25
CA GLU A 49 -11.56 -2.92 5.09
C GLU A 49 -11.02 -3.96 6.09
N PHE A 50 -11.40 -3.82 7.36
CA PHE A 50 -11.06 -4.77 8.41
C PHE A 50 -12.30 -5.08 9.26
N LYS A 51 -12.56 -6.37 9.49
CA LYS A 51 -13.64 -6.84 10.36
C LYS A 51 -13.17 -7.97 11.27
N ASN A 52 -13.39 -7.80 12.57
CA ASN A 52 -13.36 -8.90 13.53
C ASN A 52 -14.68 -9.68 13.44
N VAL A 53 -14.60 -10.98 13.15
CA VAL A 53 -15.81 -11.83 13.09
C VAL A 53 -16.11 -12.57 14.41
N GLN A 54 -15.43 -12.21 15.50
CA GLN A 54 -15.64 -12.77 16.84
C GLN A 54 -16.38 -11.79 17.74
N ASP A 55 -17.22 -12.31 18.65
CA ASP A 55 -18.00 -11.52 19.61
C ASP A 55 -17.19 -11.05 20.83
N ARG A 56 -15.86 -10.92 20.67
CA ARG A 56 -14.95 -10.45 21.72
C ARG A 56 -13.89 -9.52 21.15
N THR A 57 -13.41 -8.61 21.99
CA THR A 57 -12.26 -7.76 21.66
C THR A 57 -11.02 -8.61 21.44
N MET A 58 -10.28 -8.30 20.38
CA MET A 58 -9.07 -9.00 20.01
C MET A 58 -8.07 -8.03 19.38
N ALA A 59 -6.78 -8.38 19.44
CA ALA A 59 -5.70 -7.63 18.81
C ALA A 59 -5.23 -8.34 17.54
N ALA A 60 -4.96 -7.56 16.49
CA ALA A 60 -4.32 -8.01 15.26
C ALA A 60 -3.15 -7.08 14.92
N GLN A 61 -2.15 -7.60 14.22
CA GLN A 61 -1.01 -6.82 13.73
C GLN A 61 -0.94 -6.95 12.21
N ALA A 62 -0.89 -5.81 11.53
CA ALA A 62 -0.60 -5.76 10.10
C ALA A 62 0.92 -5.63 9.90
N ILE A 63 1.49 -6.48 9.05
CA ILE A 63 2.91 -6.43 8.67
C ILE A 63 2.95 -6.12 7.17
N PRO A 64 3.32 -4.90 6.76
CA PRO A 64 3.45 -4.58 5.34
C PRO A 64 4.73 -5.18 4.76
N SER A 65 4.67 -5.54 3.47
CA SER A 65 5.83 -5.89 2.66
C SER A 65 5.71 -5.22 1.29
N TYR A 66 6.86 -4.93 0.67
CA TYR A 66 6.93 -4.28 -0.64
C TYR A 66 7.80 -5.11 -1.56
N ALA A 67 7.29 -5.41 -2.75
CA ALA A 67 8.00 -6.15 -3.79
C ALA A 67 7.82 -5.44 -5.13
N PRO A 68 8.79 -5.58 -6.07
CA PRO A 68 10.11 -6.19 -5.86
C PRO A 68 10.98 -5.34 -4.93
N MET A 69 11.97 -5.94 -4.22
CA MET A 69 12.75 -5.23 -3.19
C MET A 69 13.41 -3.94 -3.69
N GLN A 70 13.81 -3.92 -4.97
CA GLN A 70 14.42 -2.78 -5.64
C GLN A 70 13.50 -1.56 -5.66
N ALA A 71 12.17 -1.75 -5.67
CA ALA A 71 11.19 -0.68 -5.59
C ALA A 71 10.97 -0.17 -4.16
N GLY A 72 11.32 -0.97 -3.14
CA GLY A 72 11.08 -0.64 -1.73
C GLY A 72 11.73 0.66 -1.28
N ALA A 73 12.93 0.98 -1.79
CA ALA A 73 13.63 2.23 -1.48
C ALA A 73 12.92 3.49 -2.02
N HIS A 74 11.97 3.32 -2.95
CA HIS A 74 11.23 4.41 -3.59
C HIS A 74 9.78 4.48 -3.12
N PHE A 75 9.31 3.48 -2.35
CA PHE A 75 7.94 3.43 -1.86
C PHE A 75 7.84 4.07 -0.48
N ASN A 76 7.22 5.25 -0.41
CA ASN A 76 6.98 5.95 0.84
C ASN A 76 5.54 5.73 1.28
N LYS A 77 5.36 5.03 2.41
CA LYS A 77 4.08 4.92 3.11
C LYS A 77 4.09 5.87 4.31
N LEU A 78 3.06 6.71 4.40
CA LEU A 78 2.80 7.60 5.54
C LEU A 78 1.82 6.95 6.52
#